data_AF-A0A9P4QQ61-F1
#
_entry.id   AF-A0A9P4QQ61-F1
#
_cell.length_a   1.000
_cell.length_b   1.000
_cell.length_c   1.000
_cell.angle_alpha   90.00
_cell.angle_beta   90.00
_cell.angle_gamma   90.00
#
_symmetry.space_group_name_H-M   'P 1'
#
loop_
_entity.id
_entity.type
_entity.pdbx_description
1 polymer ?
#
loop_
_entity_poly.entity_id
_entity_poly.type
_entity_poly.pdbx_seq_one_letter_code
_entity_poly.pdbx_strand_id
1 'polypeptide(L)'
;MRAVHFTPAVLLFSFVSARVISPKSAIANLARIKRQDGDDLTIDGVDINFAGCDEINPKTGKSMKTDIINAWDDAIDLANAVTEIDTNTDIGSFDCMGYKILSVYNNLGSFGRNFFWGWRVNAFCPSEDANLWRLCDAGHVAFQWDTMCKDGRCPCAARNDDGSCKQEGDNKIDRNPDDSYINIQFCPSFFQYSSLKEVVDSGKNAPKEEKYSMNSYWNNRGKILFHEILHGATVGMHANENLMITDLKIKIRKQDKPEELEEVGAYGPLNSKMLARTIRNENFNHVRQNDDNWSAYALEVGVYPILPLADDHVYGDNAQPPPSALFLSNGDQTLVNTEIYNNDAMFDPQHYVRPLAPEESIEAVQDPTFRPDSDYPEWYIERLKKARAGDLDGTGKVPGEPETPPSNPEPTKEGKTLQLFWEVELANAEPGFYEPPPPKYWWYFYLGNSGTGSDPCNADPIDTQFGAPAGDSWPEVVEGEWEFDIPDMGKCKYQGIGRVGPGGDNGWLHCPDRPAIICVPDQRPVDECGSDTTMRSKAISYCDW
;
A
#
# COMPACT_ATOMS: atom_id res chain seq x y z
N MET A 1 -50.03 39.88 4.21
CA MET A 1 -49.48 38.93 5.19
C MET A 1 -49.93 37.53 4.79
N ARG A 2 -49.06 36.72 4.17
CA ARG A 2 -49.34 35.33 3.82
C ARG A 2 -48.46 34.45 4.70
N ALA A 3 -49.09 33.56 5.46
CA ALA A 3 -48.44 32.58 6.31
C ALA A 3 -47.85 31.45 5.44
N VAL A 4 -46.61 31.07 5.73
CA VAL A 4 -45.93 29.92 5.12
C VAL A 4 -45.85 28.84 6.20
N HIS A 5 -46.43 27.68 5.92
CA HIS A 5 -46.28 26.47 6.74
C HIS A 5 -45.00 25.74 6.30
N PHE A 6 -44.12 25.44 7.26
CA PHE A 6 -43.00 24.53 7.09
C PHE A 6 -43.42 23.13 7.57
N THR A 7 -43.17 22.13 6.73
CA THR A 7 -43.19 20.70 7.08
C THR A 7 -41.74 20.22 7.11
N PRO A 8 -41.28 19.47 8.13
CA PRO A 8 -39.89 19.01 8.17
C PRO A 8 -39.71 17.80 7.24
N ALA A 9 -38.69 17.86 6.40
CA ALA A 9 -38.24 16.74 5.58
C ALA A 9 -37.41 15.77 6.43
N VAL A 10 -37.81 14.50 6.44
CA VAL A 10 -37.04 13.38 7.00
C VAL A 10 -36.00 12.99 5.96
N LEU A 11 -34.71 13.20 6.27
CA LEU A 11 -33.58 12.71 5.48
C LEU A 11 -33.44 11.19 5.70
N LEU A 12 -33.76 10.43 4.65
CA LEU A 12 -33.42 9.00 4.55
C LEU A 12 -32.02 8.89 3.97
N PHE A 13 -31.05 8.45 4.77
CA PHE A 13 -29.72 8.08 4.30
C PHE A 13 -29.77 6.71 3.62
N SER A 14 -29.28 6.65 2.38
CA SER A 14 -29.07 5.40 1.64
C SER A 14 -27.77 4.74 2.11
N PHE A 15 -27.87 3.53 2.65
CA PHE A 15 -26.71 2.73 3.06
C PHE A 15 -26.18 1.92 1.86
N VAL A 16 -24.92 2.13 1.49
CA VAL A 16 -24.22 1.37 0.44
C VAL A 16 -23.54 0.14 1.07
N SER A 17 -23.64 -0.99 0.37
CA SER A 17 -23.13 -2.31 0.75
C SER A 17 -21.62 -2.40 0.55
N ALA A 18 -20.85 -2.56 1.63
CA ALA A 18 -19.44 -2.93 1.58
C ALA A 18 -19.30 -4.46 1.59
N ARG A 19 -18.47 -5.02 0.70
CA ARG A 19 -18.09 -6.43 0.80
C ARG A 19 -16.89 -6.55 1.74
N VAL A 20 -17.13 -7.10 2.92
CA VAL A 20 -16.05 -7.57 3.80
C VAL A 20 -15.40 -8.79 3.14
N ILE A 21 -14.10 -8.71 2.84
CA ILE A 21 -13.31 -9.90 2.47
C ILE A 21 -13.38 -10.86 3.65
N SER A 22 -14.03 -12.01 3.46
CA SER A 22 -14.07 -13.04 4.48
C SER A 22 -12.64 -13.45 4.83
N PRO A 23 -12.27 -13.53 6.13
CA PRO A 23 -11.03 -14.13 6.62
C PRO A 23 -10.63 -15.44 5.91
N LYS A 24 -11.60 -16.20 5.40
CA LYS A 24 -11.39 -17.47 4.70
C LYS A 24 -10.74 -17.35 3.32
N SER A 25 -10.92 -16.26 2.56
CA SER A 25 -10.34 -16.13 1.20
C SER A 25 -8.85 -15.80 1.23
N ALA A 26 -8.42 -14.91 2.13
CA ALA A 26 -7.00 -14.61 2.37
C ALA A 26 -6.23 -15.86 2.85
N ILE A 27 -6.87 -16.68 3.72
CA ILE A 27 -6.30 -17.94 4.21
C ILE A 27 -6.20 -19.01 3.11
N ALA A 28 -7.17 -19.07 2.18
CA ALA A 28 -7.15 -20.01 1.06
C ALA A 28 -6.06 -19.66 0.03
N ASN A 29 -5.69 -18.39 -0.09
CA ASN A 29 -4.59 -17.94 -0.95
C ASN A 29 -3.22 -18.32 -0.37
N LEU A 30 -2.98 -18.11 0.92
CA LEU A 30 -1.73 -18.53 1.58
C LEU A 30 -1.54 -20.07 1.63
N ALA A 31 -2.64 -20.85 1.67
CA ALA A 31 -2.58 -22.31 1.71
C ALA A 31 -2.38 -22.99 0.34
N ARG A 32 -2.45 -22.24 -0.77
CA ARG A 32 -2.46 -22.81 -2.13
C ARG A 32 -1.09 -23.00 -2.79
N ILE A 33 0.00 -22.57 -2.17
CA ILE A 33 1.29 -22.54 -2.84
C ILE A 33 2.16 -23.71 -2.36
N LYS A 34 1.88 -24.90 -2.92
CA LYS A 34 2.97 -25.86 -3.14
C LYS A 34 3.65 -25.40 -4.43
N ARG A 35 4.97 -25.14 -4.39
CA ARG A 35 5.78 -24.98 -5.60
C ARG A 35 5.44 -26.13 -6.55
N GLN A 36 5.03 -25.80 -7.78
CA GLN A 36 4.80 -26.82 -8.82
C GLN A 36 6.11 -27.39 -9.36
N ASP A 37 7.23 -26.74 -9.07
CA ASP A 37 8.51 -27.07 -9.66
C ASP A 37 9.49 -27.55 -8.58
N GLY A 38 10.28 -28.56 -8.95
CA GLY A 38 11.27 -29.22 -8.10
C GLY A 38 12.40 -28.29 -7.66
N ASP A 39 13.50 -28.87 -7.20
CA ASP A 39 14.64 -28.18 -6.57
C ASP A 39 15.39 -27.13 -7.45
N ASP A 40 14.81 -26.63 -8.54
CA ASP A 40 15.34 -25.49 -9.30
C ASP A 40 15.06 -24.18 -8.52
N LEU A 41 16.12 -23.67 -7.92
CA LEU A 41 16.17 -22.57 -6.95
C LEU A 41 16.04 -21.16 -7.58
N THR A 42 15.37 -21.02 -8.71
CA THR A 42 15.18 -19.72 -9.37
C THR A 42 13.81 -19.15 -9.00
N ILE A 43 13.79 -17.97 -8.39
CA ILE A 43 12.57 -17.17 -8.26
C ILE A 43 12.32 -16.56 -9.64
N ASP A 44 11.20 -16.87 -10.28
CA ASP A 44 10.90 -16.35 -11.62
C ASP A 44 11.02 -14.82 -11.64
N GLY A 45 11.89 -14.30 -12.52
CA GLY A 45 12.07 -12.85 -12.73
C GLY A 45 13.03 -12.12 -11.78
N VAL A 46 13.67 -12.79 -10.81
CA VAL A 46 14.70 -12.17 -9.94
C VAL A 46 16.04 -12.90 -10.08
N ASP A 47 17.10 -12.17 -10.43
CA ASP A 47 18.47 -12.67 -10.32
C ASP A 47 19.05 -12.23 -8.97
N ILE A 48 18.96 -13.12 -7.96
CA ILE A 48 19.58 -12.89 -6.65
C ILE A 48 20.99 -13.46 -6.68
N ASN A 49 21.97 -12.57 -6.57
CA ASN A 49 23.36 -12.95 -6.38
C ASN A 49 23.62 -13.27 -4.90
N PHE A 50 23.84 -14.55 -4.60
CA PHE A 50 24.13 -15.02 -3.24
C PHE A 50 25.64 -15.07 -2.99
N ALA A 51 26.10 -14.47 -1.90
CA ALA A 51 27.49 -14.54 -1.47
C ALA A 51 27.57 -15.08 -0.02
N GLY A 52 28.36 -16.13 0.17
CA GLY A 52 28.56 -16.76 1.48
C GLY A 52 27.38 -17.56 2.05
N CYS A 53 26.33 -17.79 1.25
CA CYS A 53 25.06 -18.36 1.73
C CYS A 53 24.92 -19.89 1.58
N ASP A 54 26.01 -20.60 1.29
CA ASP A 54 26.02 -22.06 1.12
C ASP A 54 26.05 -22.83 2.45
N GLU A 55 26.34 -22.14 3.55
CA GLU A 55 26.37 -22.74 4.89
C GLU A 55 24.99 -23.27 5.31
N ILE A 56 24.99 -24.32 6.15
CA ILE A 56 23.77 -24.94 6.67
C ILE A 56 23.28 -24.16 7.88
N ASN A 57 22.03 -23.71 7.84
CA ASN A 57 21.34 -23.17 9.00
C ASN A 57 21.07 -24.32 10.00
N PRO A 58 21.63 -24.27 11.23
CA PRO A 58 21.44 -25.32 12.23
C PRO A 58 19.99 -25.45 12.70
N LYS A 59 19.16 -24.41 12.58
CA LYS A 59 17.74 -24.46 12.97
C LYS A 59 16.90 -25.28 12.01
N THR A 60 17.10 -25.10 10.70
CA THR A 60 16.25 -25.69 9.66
C THR A 60 16.86 -26.93 9.02
N GLY A 61 18.18 -27.12 9.15
CA GLY A 61 18.94 -28.16 8.46
C GLY A 61 19.08 -27.93 6.94
N LYS A 62 18.68 -26.75 6.45
CA LYS A 62 18.77 -26.34 5.04
C LYS A 62 19.92 -25.35 4.86
N SER A 63 20.34 -25.08 3.62
CA SER A 63 21.29 -23.98 3.37
C SER A 63 20.65 -22.63 3.68
N MET A 64 21.47 -21.67 4.10
CA MET A 64 21.05 -20.27 4.33
C MET A 64 20.42 -19.68 3.06
N LYS A 65 20.96 -20.01 1.87
CA LYS A 65 20.36 -19.68 0.57
C LYS A 65 18.90 -20.14 0.46
N THR A 66 18.62 -21.40 0.77
CA THR A 66 17.24 -21.91 0.72
C THR A 66 16.32 -21.18 1.71
N ASP A 67 16.84 -20.83 2.88
CA ASP A 67 16.09 -20.08 3.89
C ASP A 67 15.76 -18.64 3.44
N ILE A 68 16.70 -17.96 2.76
CA ILE A 68 16.47 -16.64 2.16
C ILE A 68 15.43 -16.72 1.05
N ILE A 69 15.53 -17.71 0.15
CA ILE A 69 14.55 -17.87 -0.94
C ILE A 69 13.13 -18.11 -0.39
N ASN A 70 12.98 -18.95 0.64
CA ASN A 70 11.66 -19.16 1.26
C ASN A 70 11.13 -17.89 1.93
N ALA A 71 12.00 -17.11 2.58
CA ALA A 71 11.60 -15.81 3.13
C ALA A 71 11.18 -14.84 2.02
N TRP A 72 11.79 -14.95 0.84
CA TRP A 72 11.48 -14.11 -0.32
C TRP A 72 10.09 -14.42 -0.87
N ASP A 73 9.76 -15.70 -0.99
CA ASP A 73 8.41 -16.16 -1.31
C ASP A 73 7.40 -15.66 -0.26
N ASP A 74 7.73 -15.80 1.04
CA ASP A 74 6.88 -15.31 2.14
C ASP A 74 6.64 -13.78 2.04
N ALA A 75 7.65 -12.98 1.69
CA ALA A 75 7.52 -11.53 1.51
C ALA A 75 6.63 -11.17 0.31
N ILE A 76 6.78 -11.88 -0.81
CA ILE A 76 5.92 -11.71 -1.99
C ILE A 76 4.48 -12.09 -1.66
N ASP A 77 4.26 -13.15 -0.88
CA ASP A 77 2.93 -13.57 -0.45
C ASP A 77 2.29 -12.53 0.49
N LEU A 78 3.06 -11.94 1.40
CA LEU A 78 2.60 -10.81 2.23
C LEU A 78 2.17 -9.61 1.37
N ALA A 79 2.96 -9.23 0.37
CA ALA A 79 2.59 -8.16 -0.56
C ALA A 79 1.32 -8.49 -1.35
N ASN A 80 1.26 -9.67 -1.96
CA ASN A 80 0.14 -10.09 -2.82
C ASN A 80 -1.16 -10.32 -2.03
N ALA A 81 -1.07 -10.55 -0.72
CA ALA A 81 -2.23 -10.63 0.14
C ALA A 81 -2.94 -9.29 0.32
N VAL A 82 -2.21 -8.18 0.14
CA VAL A 82 -2.77 -6.82 0.16
C VAL A 82 -3.26 -6.46 -1.25
N THR A 83 -4.50 -6.81 -1.56
CA THR A 83 -5.10 -6.54 -2.88
C THR A 83 -5.91 -5.25 -2.93
N GLU A 84 -6.35 -4.76 -1.76
CA GLU A 84 -7.09 -3.52 -1.61
C GLU A 84 -6.78 -2.89 -0.25
N ILE A 85 -6.91 -1.57 -0.16
CA ILE A 85 -6.84 -0.82 1.10
C ILE A 85 -8.13 -0.01 1.20
N ASP A 86 -9.09 -0.48 2.01
CA ASP A 86 -10.35 0.23 2.24
C ASP A 86 -10.35 0.94 3.59
N THR A 87 -10.02 2.23 3.57
CA THR A 87 -10.08 3.10 4.75
C THR A 87 -11.48 3.31 5.31
N ASN A 88 -12.54 2.74 4.73
CA ASN A 88 -13.88 2.84 5.29
C ASN A 88 -14.27 1.64 6.15
N THR A 89 -13.60 0.50 5.98
CA THR A 89 -14.01 -0.76 6.62
C THR A 89 -12.86 -1.54 7.23
N ASP A 90 -11.62 -1.25 6.83
CA ASP A 90 -10.45 -1.95 7.29
C ASP A 90 -9.81 -1.24 8.49
N ILE A 91 -9.86 -1.91 9.65
CA ILE A 91 -9.24 -1.42 10.88
C ILE A 91 -7.71 -1.28 10.75
N GLY A 92 -7.07 -2.13 9.96
CA GLY A 92 -5.64 -2.09 9.70
C GLY A 92 -5.18 -0.85 8.96
N SER A 93 -6.02 -0.36 8.06
CA SER A 93 -5.71 0.87 7.35
C SER A 93 -5.57 2.06 8.31
N PHE A 94 -6.33 2.09 9.41
CA PHE A 94 -6.24 3.13 10.44
C PHE A 94 -5.11 2.88 11.43
N ASP A 95 -4.89 1.61 11.80
CA ASP A 95 -3.85 1.23 12.76
C ASP A 95 -2.45 1.29 12.13
N CYS A 96 -2.28 1.09 10.83
CA CYS A 96 -0.97 0.83 10.24
C CYS A 96 -0.60 1.71 9.03
N MET A 97 -1.54 2.26 8.24
CA MET A 97 -1.20 2.75 6.88
C MET A 97 -1.67 4.17 6.53
N GLY A 98 -2.81 4.62 7.05
CA GLY A 98 -3.49 5.79 6.50
C GLY A 98 -4.11 5.54 5.12
N TYR A 99 -4.15 6.57 4.26
CA TYR A 99 -4.83 6.52 2.95
C TYR A 99 -4.10 5.71 1.85
N LYS A 100 -4.92 5.16 0.94
CA LYS A 100 -4.65 4.32 -0.24
C LYS A 100 -3.27 4.46 -0.91
N ILE A 101 -2.35 3.54 -0.62
CA ILE A 101 -1.14 3.33 -1.43
C ILE A 101 -0.92 1.83 -1.65
N LEU A 102 -1.66 1.30 -2.61
CA LEU A 102 -1.51 -0.09 -3.07
C LEU A 102 -0.28 -0.26 -3.97
N SER A 103 0.30 0.82 -4.49
CA SER A 103 1.43 0.79 -5.44
C SER A 103 2.67 0.12 -4.87
N VAL A 104 3.01 0.37 -3.60
CA VAL A 104 4.19 -0.25 -2.95
C VAL A 104 4.00 -1.76 -2.82
N TYR A 105 2.84 -2.21 -2.35
CA TYR A 105 2.49 -3.64 -2.29
C TYR A 105 2.50 -4.30 -3.67
N ASN A 106 1.91 -3.64 -4.67
CA ASN A 106 1.91 -4.13 -6.04
C ASN A 106 3.33 -4.21 -6.62
N ASN A 107 4.18 -3.23 -6.33
CA ASN A 107 5.56 -3.19 -6.81
C ASN A 107 6.37 -4.34 -6.19
N LEU A 108 6.27 -4.54 -4.87
CA LEU A 108 6.92 -5.67 -4.17
C LEU A 108 6.32 -7.02 -4.62
N GLY A 109 5.00 -7.12 -4.79
CA GLY A 109 4.34 -8.33 -5.28
C GLY A 109 4.73 -8.70 -6.73
N SER A 110 5.10 -7.70 -7.54
CA SER A 110 5.63 -7.90 -8.90
C SER A 110 7.08 -8.37 -8.92
N PHE A 111 7.78 -8.31 -7.77
CA PHE A 111 9.20 -8.62 -7.67
C PHE A 111 9.48 -10.07 -8.12
N GLY A 112 8.56 -11.02 -7.92
CA GLY A 112 8.68 -12.40 -8.42
C GLY A 112 7.96 -12.71 -9.74
N ARG A 113 7.65 -11.71 -10.59
CA ARG A 113 6.81 -11.93 -11.80
C ARG A 113 7.30 -11.28 -13.10
N ASN A 114 8.21 -10.30 -13.05
CA ASN A 114 8.61 -9.56 -14.25
C ASN A 114 9.86 -10.16 -14.93
N PHE A 115 9.63 -10.87 -16.03
CA PHE A 115 10.64 -11.57 -16.83
C PHE A 115 11.63 -10.66 -17.61
N PHE A 116 11.32 -9.36 -17.77
CA PHE A 116 12.06 -8.48 -18.69
C PHE A 116 12.92 -7.40 -18.02
N TRP A 117 12.74 -7.16 -16.72
CA TRP A 117 13.47 -6.13 -15.96
C TRP A 117 14.04 -6.76 -14.69
N GLY A 118 14.86 -7.80 -14.88
CA GLY A 118 15.39 -8.63 -13.79
C GLY A 118 15.91 -7.77 -12.64
N TRP A 119 15.28 -7.90 -11.49
CA TRP A 119 15.64 -7.12 -10.32
C TRP A 119 17.07 -7.45 -9.90
N ARG A 120 17.77 -6.40 -9.46
CA ARG A 120 19.20 -6.40 -9.20
C ARG A 120 19.44 -6.54 -7.70
N VAL A 121 19.50 -7.78 -7.22
CA VAL A 121 19.61 -8.06 -5.78
C VAL A 121 20.90 -8.79 -5.44
N ASN A 122 21.57 -8.34 -4.39
CA ASN A 122 22.65 -9.09 -3.75
C ASN A 122 22.23 -9.51 -2.34
N ALA A 123 22.38 -10.80 -2.03
CA ALA A 123 22.12 -11.38 -0.72
C ALA A 123 23.44 -11.88 -0.12
N PHE A 124 23.83 -11.32 1.02
CA PHE A 124 25.07 -11.64 1.71
C PHE A 124 24.77 -12.37 3.02
N CYS A 125 25.62 -13.33 3.36
CA CYS A 125 25.50 -14.15 4.58
C CYS A 125 26.71 -13.94 5.51
N PRO A 126 26.69 -14.47 6.75
CA PRO A 126 27.69 -14.12 7.77
C PRO A 126 29.16 -14.35 7.39
N SER A 127 29.45 -15.30 6.50
CA SER A 127 30.82 -15.54 6.01
C SER A 127 31.38 -14.41 5.15
N GLU A 128 30.51 -13.56 4.57
CA GLU A 128 30.91 -12.38 3.79
C GLU A 128 31.02 -11.12 4.63
N ASP A 129 30.61 -11.13 5.90
CA ASP A 129 30.47 -9.95 6.76
C ASP A 129 31.75 -9.09 6.74
N ALA A 130 32.92 -9.71 6.94
CA ALA A 130 34.22 -9.03 6.95
C ALA A 130 34.62 -8.35 5.62
N ASN A 131 33.92 -8.65 4.52
CA ASN A 131 34.16 -8.10 3.19
C ASN A 131 33.14 -7.02 2.79
N LEU A 132 32.27 -6.59 3.72
CA LEU A 132 31.23 -5.59 3.50
C LEU A 132 31.60 -4.25 4.11
N TRP A 133 30.94 -3.20 3.60
CA TRP A 133 31.08 -1.84 4.13
C TRP A 133 30.49 -1.65 5.53
N ARG A 134 29.48 -2.46 5.89
CA ARG A 134 28.82 -2.50 7.20
C ARG A 134 28.82 -3.96 7.69
N LEU A 135 29.03 -4.13 8.99
CA LEU A 135 29.09 -5.43 9.63
C LEU A 135 27.81 -5.70 10.43
N CYS A 136 27.53 -6.97 10.68
CA CYS A 136 26.49 -7.40 11.61
C CYS A 136 26.88 -7.08 13.06
N ASP A 137 26.49 -5.89 13.55
CA ASP A 137 26.62 -5.59 14.99
C ASP A 137 25.63 -6.39 15.85
N ALA A 138 25.91 -6.47 17.14
CA ALA A 138 25.04 -7.13 18.11
C ALA A 138 23.62 -6.53 18.07
N GLY A 139 22.62 -7.38 17.85
CA GLY A 139 21.21 -6.98 17.77
C GLY A 139 20.68 -6.83 16.34
N HIS A 140 21.52 -6.71 15.32
CA HIS A 140 21.05 -6.70 13.93
C HIS A 140 20.53 -8.08 13.52
N VAL A 141 19.43 -8.07 12.77
CA VAL A 141 18.81 -9.27 12.20
C VAL A 141 19.13 -9.35 10.72
N ALA A 142 18.85 -8.28 9.99
CA ALA A 142 19.33 -8.00 8.65
C ALA A 142 19.55 -6.49 8.53
N PHE A 143 20.11 -6.04 7.42
CA PHE A 143 20.08 -4.64 7.02
C PHE A 143 20.25 -4.52 5.50
N GLN A 144 19.57 -3.52 4.92
CA GLN A 144 19.62 -3.18 3.51
C GLN A 144 20.48 -1.94 3.23
N TRP A 145 21.07 -1.88 2.04
CA TRP A 145 21.60 -0.64 1.44
C TRP A 145 21.54 -0.67 -0.10
N ASP A 146 21.47 0.51 -0.71
CA ASP A 146 21.47 0.66 -2.18
C ASP A 146 22.89 0.92 -2.71
N THR A 147 23.21 0.39 -3.88
CA THR A 147 24.44 0.78 -4.60
C THR A 147 24.22 0.75 -6.10
N MET A 148 25.01 1.52 -6.86
CA MET A 148 25.06 1.40 -8.32
C MET A 148 25.98 0.26 -8.79
N CYS A 149 26.57 -0.50 -7.87
CA CYS A 149 27.60 -1.49 -8.13
C CYS A 149 27.01 -2.90 -8.16
N LYS A 150 27.35 -3.66 -9.21
CA LYS A 150 26.72 -4.96 -9.45
C LYS A 150 26.88 -5.98 -8.32
N ASP A 151 28.05 -6.02 -7.69
CA ASP A 151 28.37 -6.95 -6.60
C ASP A 151 28.00 -6.40 -5.22
N GLY A 152 27.47 -5.19 -5.10
CA GLY A 152 26.79 -4.70 -3.90
C GLY A 152 27.62 -4.39 -2.64
N ARG A 153 28.88 -4.84 -2.55
CA ARG A 153 29.67 -4.84 -1.29
C ARG A 153 29.89 -3.47 -0.63
N CYS A 154 30.05 -2.42 -1.44
CA CYS A 154 30.24 -1.03 -1.04
C CYS A 154 29.88 -0.07 -2.18
N PRO A 155 29.68 1.23 -1.88
CA PRO A 155 29.58 2.28 -2.89
C PRO A 155 30.74 2.21 -3.89
N CYS A 156 30.47 2.41 -5.18
CA CYS A 156 31.46 2.22 -6.24
C CYS A 156 32.70 3.12 -6.09
N ALA A 157 32.51 4.34 -5.59
CA ALA A 157 33.61 5.28 -5.34
C ALA A 157 34.48 4.88 -4.13
N ALA A 158 33.96 4.03 -3.23
CA ALA A 158 34.60 3.58 -2.00
C ALA A 158 35.33 2.24 -2.17
N ARG A 159 35.85 1.93 -3.36
CA ARG A 159 36.58 0.68 -3.63
C ARG A 159 38.08 0.89 -3.79
N ASN A 160 38.83 -0.10 -3.32
CA ASN A 160 40.22 -0.31 -3.67
C ASN A 160 40.31 -0.99 -5.05
N ASP A 161 41.50 -0.93 -5.66
CA ASP A 161 41.75 -1.53 -6.99
C ASP A 161 41.58 -3.05 -6.99
N ASP A 162 41.68 -3.70 -5.82
CA ASP A 162 41.45 -5.13 -5.63
C ASP A 162 39.97 -5.50 -5.41
N GLY A 163 39.06 -4.51 -5.45
CA GLY A 163 37.63 -4.67 -5.24
C GLY A 163 37.19 -4.67 -3.78
N SER A 164 38.12 -4.60 -2.82
CA SER A 164 37.78 -4.47 -1.39
C SER A 164 37.25 -3.08 -1.07
N CYS A 165 36.45 -2.98 -0.01
CA CYS A 165 35.86 -1.73 0.41
C CYS A 165 36.86 -0.88 1.20
N LYS A 166 36.97 0.41 0.85
CA LYS A 166 37.67 1.42 1.63
C LYS A 166 36.84 1.67 2.90
N GLN A 167 37.43 1.43 4.07
CA GLN A 167 36.77 1.70 5.36
C GLN A 167 36.54 3.22 5.61
N GLU A 168 37.20 4.10 4.85
CA GLU A 168 37.06 5.56 5.02
C GLU A 168 36.01 6.16 4.07
N GLY A 169 34.82 6.43 4.61
CA GLY A 169 34.39 7.84 4.73
C GLY A 169 33.52 8.49 3.66
N ASP A 170 32.75 7.76 2.84
CA ASP A 170 31.63 8.38 2.12
C ASP A 170 30.35 7.54 2.28
N ASN A 171 29.48 7.97 3.20
CA ASN A 171 28.16 7.37 3.44
C ASN A 171 27.14 7.68 2.32
N LYS A 172 27.62 8.17 1.18
CA LYS A 172 26.78 8.49 0.02
C LYS A 172 26.37 7.21 -0.69
N ILE A 173 25.36 6.57 -0.11
CA ILE A 173 24.52 5.59 -0.77
C ILE A 173 23.79 6.32 -1.89
N ASP A 174 24.05 5.94 -3.14
CA ASP A 174 23.28 6.40 -4.29
C ASP A 174 21.98 5.59 -4.37
N ARG A 175 20.87 6.27 -4.12
CA ARG A 175 19.52 5.71 -4.02
C ARG A 175 18.69 6.03 -5.27
N ASN A 176 19.29 5.95 -6.46
CA ASN A 176 18.55 6.10 -7.70
C ASN A 176 17.50 4.99 -7.80
N PRO A 177 16.19 5.30 -7.72
CA PRO A 177 15.13 4.29 -7.70
C PRO A 177 15.13 3.41 -8.95
N ASP A 178 15.61 3.90 -10.09
CA ASP A 178 15.56 3.16 -11.36
C ASP A 178 16.83 2.31 -11.57
N ASP A 179 17.97 2.70 -10.97
CA ASP A 179 19.28 2.15 -11.29
C ASP A 179 20.02 1.43 -10.14
N SER A 180 19.56 1.55 -8.90
CA SER A 180 20.22 0.91 -7.78
C SER A 180 20.07 -0.63 -7.76
N TYR A 181 21.09 -1.29 -7.23
CA TYR A 181 21.08 -2.65 -6.71
C TYR A 181 20.62 -2.64 -5.25
N ILE A 182 19.70 -3.55 -4.91
CA ILE A 182 19.26 -3.78 -3.52
C ILE A 182 20.21 -4.80 -2.90
N ASN A 183 20.88 -4.41 -1.82
CA ASN A 183 21.90 -5.23 -1.17
C ASN A 183 21.44 -5.50 0.26
N ILE A 184 21.34 -6.78 0.63
CA ILE A 184 20.85 -7.19 1.95
C ILE A 184 21.87 -8.11 2.61
N GLN A 185 22.33 -7.75 3.80
CA GLN A 185 23.13 -8.62 4.66
C GLN A 185 22.21 -9.32 5.65
N PHE A 186 22.22 -10.66 5.64
CA PHE A 186 21.49 -11.49 6.58
C PHE A 186 22.40 -11.89 7.75
N CYS A 187 22.14 -11.32 8.93
CA CYS A 187 22.95 -11.60 10.12
C CYS A 187 22.60 -12.97 10.72
N PRO A 188 23.48 -13.55 11.57
CA PRO A 188 23.22 -14.86 12.18
C PRO A 188 21.85 -14.97 12.87
N SER A 189 21.36 -13.88 13.46
CA SER A 189 20.05 -13.81 14.12
C SER A 189 18.89 -14.06 13.16
N PHE A 190 18.96 -13.64 11.89
CA PHE A 190 17.90 -13.88 10.89
C PHE A 190 17.54 -15.36 10.77
N PHE A 191 18.56 -16.20 10.73
CA PHE A 191 18.42 -17.65 10.57
C PHE A 191 17.83 -18.35 11.80
N GLN A 192 17.74 -17.65 12.94
CA GLN A 192 17.09 -18.13 14.16
C GLN A 192 15.58 -17.88 14.16
N TYR A 193 15.04 -17.00 13.31
CA TYR A 193 13.61 -16.72 13.21
C TYR A 193 12.85 -17.84 12.49
N SER A 194 11.55 -17.97 12.77
CA SER A 194 10.69 -18.96 12.13
C SER A 194 10.27 -18.47 10.73
N SER A 195 9.79 -19.35 9.86
CA SER A 195 9.14 -18.96 8.60
C SER A 195 7.77 -18.31 8.87
N LEU A 196 7.22 -17.60 7.89
CA LEU A 196 5.87 -17.03 8.00
C LEU A 196 4.83 -18.12 8.26
N LYS A 197 4.93 -19.24 7.51
CA LYS A 197 4.04 -20.38 7.68
C LYS A 197 4.04 -20.93 9.11
N GLU A 198 5.21 -21.10 9.72
CA GLU A 198 5.33 -21.63 11.09
C GLU A 198 4.66 -20.71 12.11
N VAL A 199 4.88 -19.39 12.04
CA VAL A 199 4.27 -18.44 12.98
C VAL A 199 2.75 -18.33 12.77
N VAL A 200 2.29 -18.38 11.51
CA VAL A 200 0.87 -18.37 11.17
C VAL A 200 0.16 -19.61 11.68
N ASP A 201 0.72 -20.80 11.45
CA ASP A 201 0.17 -22.07 11.91
C ASP A 201 0.15 -22.14 13.45
N SER A 202 1.18 -21.61 14.11
CA SER A 202 1.24 -21.53 15.57
C SER A 202 0.20 -20.56 16.13
N GLY A 203 0.19 -19.30 15.67
CA GLY A 203 -0.68 -18.25 16.20
C GLY A 203 -2.17 -18.54 16.00
N LYS A 204 -2.56 -19.13 14.86
CA LYS A 204 -3.97 -19.48 14.60
C LYS A 204 -4.56 -20.50 15.58
N ASN A 205 -3.70 -21.35 16.15
CA ASN A 205 -4.09 -22.38 17.12
C ASN A 205 -3.82 -21.96 18.57
N ALA A 206 -3.27 -20.76 18.79
CA ALA A 206 -2.94 -20.24 20.10
C ALA A 206 -4.21 -19.77 20.86
N PRO A 207 -4.12 -19.55 22.18
CA PRO A 207 -5.16 -18.87 22.95
C PRO A 207 -5.53 -17.52 22.35
N LYS A 208 -6.72 -17.03 22.69
CA LYS A 208 -7.33 -15.83 22.09
C LYS A 208 -6.39 -14.62 22.12
N GLU A 209 -5.70 -14.42 23.23
CA GLU A 209 -4.79 -13.30 23.48
C GLU A 209 -3.57 -13.33 22.54
N GLU A 210 -3.05 -14.52 22.24
CA GLU A 210 -1.93 -14.71 21.32
C GLU A 210 -2.38 -14.70 19.87
N LYS A 211 -3.51 -15.35 19.56
CA LYS A 211 -4.09 -15.44 18.23
C LYS A 211 -4.41 -14.07 17.62
N TYR A 212 -4.88 -13.13 18.45
CA TYR A 212 -5.18 -11.76 18.00
C TYR A 212 -4.04 -10.78 18.29
N SER A 213 -2.86 -11.26 18.70
CA SER A 213 -1.68 -10.45 18.94
C SER A 213 -0.72 -10.52 17.78
N MET A 214 -0.43 -9.36 17.20
CA MET A 214 0.49 -9.21 16.08
C MET A 214 1.91 -9.61 16.49
N ASN A 215 2.26 -9.50 17.78
CA ASN A 215 3.52 -9.99 18.34
C ASN A 215 3.74 -11.49 18.09
N SER A 216 2.67 -12.29 18.03
CA SER A 216 2.74 -13.74 17.76
C SER A 216 3.18 -14.05 16.33
N TYR A 217 2.98 -13.11 15.42
CA TYR A 217 3.27 -13.23 14.00
C TYR A 217 4.48 -12.38 13.57
N TRP A 218 4.85 -11.38 14.37
CA TRP A 218 5.81 -10.33 14.02
C TRP A 218 7.20 -10.84 13.66
N ASN A 219 7.69 -11.79 14.46
CA ASN A 219 9.08 -12.25 14.44
C ASN A 219 9.23 -13.45 13.51
N ASN A 220 9.22 -13.21 12.20
CA ASN A 220 9.42 -14.24 11.19
C ASN A 220 10.29 -13.74 10.02
N ARG A 221 10.95 -14.67 9.34
CA ARG A 221 11.91 -14.37 8.26
C ARG A 221 11.27 -13.66 7.07
N GLY A 222 10.05 -14.03 6.70
CA GLY A 222 9.30 -13.40 5.61
C GLY A 222 9.02 -11.92 5.87
N LYS A 223 8.53 -11.58 7.07
CA LYS A 223 8.34 -10.19 7.52
C LYS A 223 9.65 -9.42 7.55
N ILE A 224 10.71 -9.99 8.11
CA ILE A 224 12.01 -9.32 8.20
C ILE A 224 12.51 -8.99 6.79
N LEU A 225 12.45 -9.95 5.87
CA LEU A 225 12.86 -9.69 4.49
C LEU A 225 11.93 -8.68 3.79
N PHE A 226 10.62 -8.74 4.03
CA PHE A 226 9.68 -7.75 3.54
C PHE A 226 10.07 -6.33 3.96
N HIS A 227 10.38 -6.15 5.25
CA HIS A 227 10.90 -4.90 5.82
C HIS A 227 12.18 -4.43 5.09
N GLU A 228 13.19 -5.29 4.96
CA GLU A 228 14.46 -4.91 4.31
C GLU A 228 14.29 -4.54 2.84
N ILE A 229 13.41 -5.25 2.12
CA ILE A 229 13.15 -4.97 0.70
C ILE A 229 12.52 -3.58 0.53
N LEU A 230 11.67 -3.14 1.45
CA LEU A 230 11.04 -1.82 1.36
C LEU A 230 12.03 -0.67 1.48
N HIS A 231 13.16 -0.87 2.16
CA HIS A 231 14.24 0.13 2.17
C HIS A 231 14.93 0.27 0.82
N GLY A 232 14.84 -0.72 -0.09
CA GLY A 232 15.39 -0.60 -1.43
C GLY A 232 14.74 0.53 -2.23
N ALA A 233 15.53 1.47 -2.75
CA ALA A 233 15.00 2.61 -3.50
C ALA A 233 14.12 2.18 -4.69
N THR A 234 14.51 1.11 -5.37
CA THR A 234 13.75 0.55 -6.51
C THR A 234 12.41 -0.08 -6.10
N VAL A 235 12.25 -0.48 -4.83
CA VAL A 235 10.97 -1.05 -4.35
C VAL A 235 10.15 0.00 -3.62
N GLY A 236 10.68 0.53 -2.52
CA GLY A 236 9.97 1.47 -1.66
C GLY A 236 9.84 2.84 -2.32
N MET A 237 10.96 3.51 -2.58
CA MET A 237 10.95 4.90 -3.05
C MET A 237 10.26 5.06 -4.42
N HIS A 238 10.57 4.19 -5.39
CA HIS A 238 9.97 4.22 -6.74
C HIS A 238 8.44 4.15 -6.68
N ALA A 239 7.89 3.23 -5.88
CA ALA A 239 6.45 3.02 -5.80
C ALA A 239 5.73 3.90 -4.76
N ASN A 240 6.48 4.63 -3.92
CA ASN A 240 5.96 5.47 -2.85
C ASN A 240 6.09 6.96 -3.19
N GLU A 241 5.89 7.36 -4.45
CA GLU A 241 5.92 8.77 -4.89
C GLU A 241 7.27 9.46 -4.57
N ASN A 242 8.39 8.75 -4.74
CA ASN A 242 9.74 9.19 -4.36
C ASN A 242 9.92 9.47 -2.86
N LEU A 243 9.04 8.95 -2.01
CA LEU A 243 9.17 9.00 -0.56
C LEU A 243 9.92 7.75 -0.07
N MET A 244 11.13 7.96 0.43
CA MET A 244 11.97 6.87 0.94
C MET A 244 11.33 6.17 2.14
N ILE A 245 11.21 4.85 2.09
CA ILE A 245 10.83 4.05 3.26
C ILE A 245 12.11 3.75 4.07
N THR A 246 12.11 4.11 5.34
CA THR A 246 13.24 4.09 6.26
C THR A 246 12.78 3.72 7.65
N ASP A 247 13.72 3.26 8.44
CA ASP A 247 13.60 3.11 9.88
C ASP A 247 13.30 4.46 10.55
N LEU A 248 12.06 4.66 11.01
CA LEU A 248 11.72 5.88 11.74
C LEU A 248 11.94 5.76 13.24
N LYS A 249 12.21 6.91 13.86
CA LYS A 249 12.27 7.07 15.31
C LYS A 249 11.23 8.06 15.78
N ILE A 250 10.77 7.83 17.00
CA ILE A 250 9.84 8.64 17.76
C ILE A 250 10.63 9.25 18.91
N LYS A 251 10.59 10.58 19.06
CA LYS A 251 11.08 11.25 20.26
C LYS A 251 9.96 11.26 21.30
N ILE A 252 10.29 10.94 22.54
CA ILE A 252 9.33 10.82 23.64
C ILE A 252 9.88 11.47 24.91
N ARG A 253 9.02 11.91 25.84
CA ARG A 253 9.46 12.44 27.15
C ARG A 253 9.63 11.31 28.15
N LYS A 254 10.72 11.34 28.91
CA LYS A 254 10.90 10.42 30.04
C LYS A 254 9.93 10.76 31.17
N GLN A 255 9.26 9.74 31.71
CA GLN A 255 8.26 9.95 32.76
C GLN A 255 8.88 10.47 34.07
N ASP A 256 10.07 9.98 34.43
CA ASP A 256 10.80 10.38 35.64
C ASP A 256 11.55 11.71 35.47
N LYS A 257 11.72 12.17 34.22
CA LYS A 257 12.38 13.42 33.85
C LYS A 257 11.71 14.06 32.63
N PRO A 258 10.53 14.68 32.81
CA PRO A 258 9.73 15.20 31.71
C PRO A 258 10.46 16.23 30.82
N GLU A 259 11.52 16.85 31.32
CA GLU A 259 12.42 17.75 30.61
C GLU A 259 13.39 17.05 29.66
N GLU A 260 13.65 15.74 29.84
CA GLU A 260 14.50 14.94 28.97
C GLU A 260 13.67 14.27 27.86
N LEU A 261 14.16 14.38 26.62
CA LEU A 261 13.65 13.61 25.48
C LEU A 261 14.52 12.37 25.27
N GLU A 262 13.91 11.26 24.90
CA GLU A 262 14.59 10.07 24.40
C GLU A 262 14.05 9.68 23.02
N GLU A 263 14.91 9.12 22.17
CA GLU A 263 14.51 8.55 20.89
C GLU A 263 14.27 7.05 21.05
N VAL A 264 13.14 6.59 20.52
CA VAL A 264 12.76 5.18 20.45
C VAL A 264 12.40 4.84 19.03
N GLY A 265 12.68 3.62 18.57
CA GLY A 265 12.28 3.23 17.22
C GLY A 265 10.76 3.20 17.07
N ALA A 266 10.25 3.54 15.89
CA ALA A 266 8.87 3.28 15.48
C ALA A 266 8.66 1.78 15.13
N TYR A 267 9.39 0.90 15.81
CA TYR A 267 9.49 -0.52 15.54
C TYR A 267 8.50 -1.33 16.35
N GLY A 268 8.08 -2.44 15.75
CA GLY A 268 7.17 -3.36 16.41
C GLY A 268 5.70 -2.98 16.21
N PRO A 269 4.78 -3.91 16.55
CA PRO A 269 3.35 -3.69 16.36
C PRO A 269 2.78 -2.49 17.11
N LEU A 270 3.31 -2.17 18.28
CA LEU A 270 2.76 -1.09 19.10
C LEU A 270 3.25 0.27 18.59
N ASN A 271 4.56 0.48 18.51
CA ASN A 271 5.09 1.79 18.15
C ASN A 271 4.73 2.19 16.70
N SER A 272 4.60 1.24 15.76
CA SER A 272 4.06 1.51 14.42
C SER A 272 2.59 1.97 14.45
N LYS A 273 1.74 1.34 15.29
CA LYS A 273 0.37 1.81 15.52
C LYS A 273 0.30 3.16 16.22
N MET A 274 1.19 3.39 17.17
CA MET A 274 1.34 4.69 17.84
C MET A 274 1.70 5.77 16.83
N LEU A 275 2.65 5.49 15.93
CA LEU A 275 2.99 6.39 14.82
C LEU A 275 1.75 6.68 13.98
N ALA A 276 0.99 5.68 13.52
CA ALA A 276 -0.20 5.88 12.69
C ALA A 276 -1.29 6.74 13.33
N ARG A 277 -1.46 6.66 14.66
CA ARG A 277 -2.47 7.42 15.40
C ARG A 277 -2.12 8.88 15.66
N THR A 278 -0.92 9.33 15.29
CA THR A 278 -0.48 10.71 15.48
C THR A 278 -0.92 11.60 14.30
N ILE A 279 -1.29 12.85 14.62
CA ILE A 279 -1.72 14.02 13.80
C ILE A 279 -1.89 13.78 12.27
N ARG A 280 -3.14 13.63 11.77
CA ARG A 280 -3.44 13.24 10.36
C ARG A 280 -2.84 14.12 9.28
N ASN A 281 -2.92 15.42 9.51
CA ASN A 281 -2.71 16.39 8.43
C ASN A 281 -1.23 16.56 8.10
N GLU A 282 -0.33 16.03 8.95
CA GLU A 282 1.13 16.15 8.79
C GLU A 282 1.87 14.81 8.85
N ASN A 283 1.24 13.76 9.41
CA ASN A 283 1.92 12.49 9.68
C ASN A 283 1.73 11.41 8.60
N PHE A 284 0.87 11.63 7.59
CA PHE A 284 0.64 10.63 6.54
C PHE A 284 1.93 10.22 5.82
N ASN A 285 2.80 11.18 5.52
CA ASN A 285 4.09 10.88 4.90
C ASN A 285 5.00 10.09 5.84
N HIS A 286 5.01 10.37 7.14
CA HIS A 286 5.84 9.62 8.08
C HIS A 286 5.37 8.17 8.24
N VAL A 287 4.07 7.91 8.29
CA VAL A 287 3.53 6.54 8.30
C VAL A 287 3.97 5.78 7.04
N ARG A 288 3.94 6.44 5.87
CA ARG A 288 4.43 5.89 4.61
C ARG A 288 5.94 5.73 4.55
N GLN A 289 6.69 6.49 5.36
CA GLN A 289 8.13 6.38 5.46
C GLN A 289 8.53 5.25 6.41
N ASN A 290 7.70 4.83 7.36
CA ASN A 290 8.08 3.76 8.29
C ASN A 290 7.83 2.36 7.69
N ASP A 291 8.88 1.57 7.52
CA ASP A 291 8.83 0.17 7.04
C ASP A 291 7.89 -0.73 7.87
N ASP A 292 7.85 -0.53 9.18
CA ASP A 292 7.15 -1.43 10.11
C ASP A 292 5.65 -1.15 10.09
N ASN A 293 5.24 0.03 9.62
CA ASN A 293 3.86 0.33 9.27
C ASN A 293 3.41 -0.47 8.03
N TRP A 294 4.26 -0.57 6.99
CA TRP A 294 4.02 -1.44 5.83
C TRP A 294 3.98 -2.90 6.22
N SER A 295 4.94 -3.34 7.04
CA SER A 295 5.06 -4.72 7.49
C SER A 295 3.91 -5.12 8.40
N ALA A 296 3.46 -4.23 9.30
CA ALA A 296 2.31 -4.46 10.17
C ALA A 296 1.05 -4.69 9.36
N TYR A 297 0.77 -3.80 8.40
CA TYR A 297 -0.40 -3.94 7.55
C TYR A 297 -0.34 -5.20 6.67
N ALA A 298 0.84 -5.52 6.11
CA ALA A 298 1.03 -6.73 5.31
C ALA A 298 0.79 -8.02 6.10
N LEU A 299 1.11 -8.04 7.39
CA LEU A 299 0.93 -9.21 8.26
C LEU A 299 -0.52 -9.52 8.62
N GLU A 300 -1.47 -8.65 8.27
CA GLU A 300 -2.88 -8.77 8.62
C GLU A 300 -3.65 -9.82 7.77
N VAL A 301 -2.93 -10.68 7.05
CA VAL A 301 -3.48 -11.69 6.13
C VAL A 301 -4.34 -12.75 6.85
N GLY A 302 -5.65 -12.53 6.85
CA GLY A 302 -6.67 -13.54 7.13
C GLY A 302 -7.16 -13.65 8.57
N VAL A 303 -6.47 -13.08 9.56
CA VAL A 303 -7.00 -12.79 10.91
C VAL A 303 -6.38 -11.47 11.32
N TYR A 304 -7.17 -10.40 11.42
CA TYR A 304 -6.66 -9.11 11.87
C TYR A 304 -6.19 -9.22 13.33
N PRO A 305 -4.87 -9.23 13.60
CA PRO A 305 -4.37 -9.29 14.95
C PRO A 305 -4.44 -7.87 15.53
N ILE A 306 -5.59 -7.56 16.14
CA ILE A 306 -5.90 -6.23 16.66
C ILE A 306 -4.98 -5.80 17.81
N LEU A 307 -4.37 -6.76 18.51
CA LEU A 307 -3.44 -6.49 19.60
C LEU A 307 -2.01 -6.33 19.08
N PRO A 308 -1.17 -5.48 19.71
CA PRO A 308 -1.51 -4.58 20.80
C PRO A 308 -2.46 -3.47 20.31
N LEU A 309 -3.34 -3.04 21.21
CA LEU A 309 -4.16 -1.87 20.97
C LEU A 309 -3.27 -0.66 21.18
N ALA A 310 -3.36 0.33 20.31
CA ALA A 310 -2.78 1.61 20.60
C ALA A 310 -3.41 2.18 21.88
N ASP A 311 -2.55 2.48 22.85
CA ASP A 311 -2.90 2.80 24.24
C ASP A 311 -2.35 4.16 24.67
N ASP A 312 -1.97 5.00 23.71
CA ASP A 312 -1.41 6.33 23.90
C ASP A 312 -0.02 6.33 24.57
N HIS A 313 0.63 5.17 24.67
CA HIS A 313 1.99 5.02 25.19
C HIS A 313 2.93 4.45 24.13
N VAL A 314 4.13 5.03 24.04
CA VAL A 314 5.23 4.47 23.23
C VAL A 314 6.14 3.73 24.18
N TYR A 315 6.68 2.59 23.75
CA TYR A 315 7.51 1.76 24.61
C TYR A 315 8.95 1.87 24.14
N GLY A 316 9.82 2.36 25.03
CA GLY A 316 11.26 2.28 24.81
C GLY A 316 11.75 0.84 24.95
N ASP A 317 12.85 0.52 24.26
CA ASP A 317 13.41 -0.85 24.17
C ASP A 317 13.71 -1.48 25.54
N ASN A 318 13.80 -0.68 26.61
CA ASN A 318 14.15 -1.11 27.96
C ASN A 318 13.25 -0.52 29.08
N ALA A 319 12.13 0.13 28.77
CA ALA A 319 11.43 1.00 29.74
C ALA A 319 10.28 0.32 30.51
N GLN A 320 10.37 0.39 31.84
CA GLN A 320 9.27 0.36 32.79
C GLN A 320 9.48 1.54 33.75
N PRO A 321 8.51 2.44 33.97
CA PRO A 321 7.15 2.55 33.40
C PRO A 321 7.07 3.18 31.98
N PRO A 322 5.94 3.05 31.26
CA PRO A 322 5.81 3.53 29.89
C PRO A 322 5.74 5.07 29.79
N PRO A 323 6.50 5.70 28.87
CA PRO A 323 6.55 7.15 28.67
C PRO A 323 5.27 7.72 28.02
N SER A 324 4.97 8.97 28.34
CA SER A 324 3.74 9.69 27.95
C SER A 324 4.07 11.05 27.30
N ALA A 325 4.45 11.03 26.03
CA ALA A 325 4.33 12.13 25.04
C ALA A 325 5.04 11.72 23.75
N LEU A 326 4.54 12.16 22.58
CA LEU A 326 5.08 11.81 21.27
C LEU A 326 5.51 13.06 20.49
N PHE A 327 6.72 13.02 19.95
CA PHE A 327 7.34 13.99 19.04
C PHE A 327 7.92 13.20 17.85
N LEU A 328 7.79 13.72 16.62
CA LEU A 328 8.36 13.06 15.44
C LEU A 328 9.64 13.77 15.01
N SER A 329 10.65 12.99 14.62
CA SER A 329 11.87 13.52 14.00
C SER A 329 12.21 12.78 12.72
N ASN A 330 12.49 13.52 11.65
CA ASN A 330 13.05 13.01 10.42
C ASN A 330 14.28 13.84 10.03
N GLY A 331 15.49 13.30 10.26
CA GLY A 331 16.73 14.06 10.08
C GLY A 331 16.80 15.29 11.00
N ASP A 332 17.03 16.48 10.42
CA ASP A 332 17.16 17.76 11.15
C ASP A 332 15.79 18.39 11.49
N GLN A 333 14.67 17.77 11.10
CA GLN A 333 13.33 18.30 11.35
C GLN A 333 12.72 17.63 12.58
N THR A 334 12.27 18.45 13.54
CA THR A 334 11.49 18.00 14.71
C THR A 334 10.13 18.70 14.68
N LEU A 335 9.05 17.92 14.57
CA LEU A 335 7.68 18.42 14.61
C LEU A 335 7.16 18.35 16.05
N VAL A 336 6.68 19.48 16.57
CA VAL A 336 6.35 19.66 18.00
C VAL A 336 4.93 20.18 18.17
N ASN A 337 4.21 19.64 19.15
CA ASN A 337 2.88 20.11 19.53
C ASN A 337 2.95 21.31 20.50
N THR A 338 2.13 22.35 20.26
CA THR A 338 2.08 23.55 21.12
C THR A 338 1.27 23.42 22.42
N GLU A 339 0.40 22.43 22.61
CA GLU A 339 -0.37 22.30 23.88
C GLU A 339 0.50 21.82 25.05
N ILE A 340 1.62 21.14 24.81
CA ILE A 340 2.62 20.86 25.86
C ILE A 340 3.30 22.17 26.34
N TYR A 341 3.25 23.22 25.53
CA TYR A 341 3.73 24.55 25.90
C TYR A 341 2.68 25.41 26.63
N ASN A 342 1.40 25.10 26.51
CA ASN A 342 0.32 25.92 27.04
C ASN A 342 -0.75 25.05 27.71
N ASN A 343 -0.49 24.58 28.92
CA ASN A 343 -1.30 24.90 30.12
C ASN A 343 -0.95 23.99 31.32
N ASP A 344 -0.63 24.63 32.44
CA ASP A 344 -0.70 24.16 33.83
C ASP A 344 0.23 23.06 34.38
N ALA A 345 1.18 22.52 33.62
CA ALA A 345 2.30 21.77 34.21
C ALA A 345 3.49 22.70 34.50
N MET A 346 3.45 23.40 35.65
CA MET A 346 4.53 24.18 36.28
C MET A 346 5.61 24.73 35.32
N PHE A 347 5.35 25.87 34.68
CA PHE A 347 6.39 26.57 33.93
C PHE A 347 6.49 28.04 34.38
N ASP A 348 7.60 28.39 35.04
CA ASP A 348 8.04 29.77 35.22
C ASP A 348 8.71 30.23 33.91
N PRO A 349 8.13 31.18 33.15
CA PRO A 349 8.63 31.57 31.84
C PRO A 349 9.96 32.33 31.90
N GLN A 350 10.46 32.72 33.08
CA GLN A 350 11.59 33.64 33.20
C GLN A 350 12.97 32.98 33.18
N HIS A 351 13.09 31.65 33.13
CA HIS A 351 14.41 31.01 33.28
C HIS A 351 14.91 30.11 32.14
N TYR A 352 14.10 29.66 31.18
CA TYR A 352 14.60 28.75 30.14
C TYR A 352 13.90 28.93 28.79
N VAL A 353 14.29 29.98 28.08
CA VAL A 353 14.46 29.86 26.63
C VAL A 353 15.96 29.97 26.38
N ARG A 354 16.66 28.83 26.39
CA ARG A 354 17.88 28.74 25.60
C ARG A 354 17.40 28.64 24.15
N PRO A 355 17.81 29.54 23.26
CA PRO A 355 17.50 29.38 21.85
C PRO A 355 18.11 28.05 21.41
N LEU A 356 17.26 27.14 20.92
CA LEU A 356 17.71 26.05 20.07
C LEU A 356 18.48 26.69 18.90
N ALA A 357 19.51 26.00 18.42
CA ALA A 357 20.42 26.54 17.43
C ALA A 357 19.64 27.12 16.22
N PRO A 358 20.12 28.21 15.58
CA PRO A 358 19.34 28.97 14.59
C PRO A 358 18.97 28.24 13.29
N GLU A 359 19.30 26.96 13.16
CA GLU A 359 19.25 26.22 11.88
C GLU A 359 18.19 25.11 11.84
N GLU A 360 17.59 24.71 12.97
CA GLU A 360 16.45 23.76 12.97
C GLU A 360 15.13 24.54 13.03
N SER A 361 14.44 24.64 11.90
CA SER A 361 13.09 25.20 11.83
C SER A 361 12.09 24.26 12.51
N ILE A 362 11.67 24.59 13.72
CA ILE A 362 10.58 23.88 14.41
C ILE A 362 9.26 24.51 13.94
N GLU A 363 8.52 23.81 13.09
CA GLU A 363 7.12 24.12 12.84
C GLU A 363 6.28 23.51 13.96
N ALA A 364 5.47 24.36 14.59
CA ALA A 364 4.67 23.99 15.75
C ALA A 364 3.23 23.75 15.33
N VAL A 365 2.70 22.56 15.61
CA VAL A 365 1.34 22.14 15.26
C VAL A 365 0.43 22.35 16.46
N GLN A 366 -0.76 22.94 16.25
CA GLN A 366 -1.62 23.41 17.34
C GLN A 366 -2.53 22.36 18.01
N ASP A 367 -2.52 21.10 17.58
CA ASP A 367 -3.53 20.08 17.98
C ASP A 367 -2.91 18.76 18.51
N PRO A 368 -3.63 17.98 19.33
CA PRO A 368 -3.12 16.94 20.27
C PRO A 368 -2.16 15.89 19.67
N THR A 369 -1.24 15.37 20.52
CA THR A 369 -0.21 14.38 20.12
C THR A 369 -0.81 13.07 19.60
N PHE A 370 -2.01 12.72 20.07
CA PHE A 370 -2.83 11.64 19.52
C PHE A 370 -4.13 12.22 18.98
N ARG A 371 -4.57 11.73 17.83
CA ARG A 371 -5.91 12.09 17.37
C ARG A 371 -6.95 11.60 18.38
N PRO A 372 -7.88 12.46 18.82
CA PRO A 372 -8.97 12.00 19.67
C PRO A 372 -9.76 10.91 18.95
N ASP A 373 -10.36 10.00 19.72
CA ASP A 373 -11.19 8.92 19.18
C ASP A 373 -12.31 9.46 18.25
N SER A 374 -12.74 10.72 18.44
CA SER A 374 -13.71 11.41 17.57
C SER A 374 -13.27 11.61 16.11
N ASP A 375 -11.96 11.53 15.82
CA ASP A 375 -11.42 11.69 14.47
C ASP A 375 -11.49 10.38 13.66
N TYR A 376 -11.86 9.28 14.30
CA TYR A 376 -11.98 7.97 13.69
C TYR A 376 -13.46 7.62 13.48
N PRO A 377 -13.76 6.78 12.47
CA PRO A 377 -15.13 6.30 12.29
C PRO A 377 -15.66 5.63 13.56
N GLU A 378 -16.94 5.87 13.88
CA GLU A 378 -17.58 5.32 15.09
C GLU A 378 -17.45 3.79 15.16
N TRP A 379 -17.53 3.10 14.02
CA TRP A 379 -17.37 1.66 13.94
C TRP A 379 -15.97 1.17 14.38
N TYR A 380 -14.92 1.95 14.07
CA TYR A 380 -13.55 1.63 14.43
C TYR A 380 -13.37 1.76 15.94
N ILE A 381 -13.87 2.85 16.51
CA ILE A 381 -13.86 3.09 17.96
C ILE A 381 -14.64 2.02 18.72
N GLU A 382 -15.83 1.65 18.25
CA GLU A 382 -16.60 0.57 18.86
C GLU A 382 -15.88 -0.79 18.79
N ARG A 383 -15.14 -1.05 17.71
CA ARG A 383 -14.32 -2.26 17.59
C ARG A 383 -13.16 -2.26 18.59
N LEU A 384 -12.47 -1.13 18.78
CA LEU A 384 -11.44 -1.01 19.81
C LEU A 384 -12.01 -1.20 21.21
N LYS A 385 -13.17 -0.61 21.53
CA LYS A 385 -13.84 -0.79 22.84
C LYS A 385 -14.19 -2.25 23.11
N LYS A 386 -14.71 -2.96 22.10
CA LYS A 386 -15.00 -4.41 22.20
C LYS A 386 -13.72 -5.20 22.45
N ALA A 387 -12.64 -4.92 21.74
CA ALA A 387 -11.35 -5.56 21.95
C ALA A 387 -10.81 -5.31 23.36
N ARG A 388 -10.90 -4.06 23.87
CA ARG A 388 -10.56 -3.71 25.26
C ARG A 388 -11.38 -4.48 26.29
N ALA A 389 -12.64 -4.80 25.97
CA ALA A 389 -13.52 -5.62 26.79
C ALA A 389 -13.29 -7.15 26.62
N GLY A 390 -12.29 -7.57 25.84
CA GLY A 390 -11.96 -8.98 25.60
C GLY A 390 -12.73 -9.63 24.44
N ASP A 391 -13.57 -8.88 23.72
CA ASP A 391 -14.24 -9.34 22.49
C ASP A 391 -13.33 -9.18 21.26
N LEU A 392 -12.28 -10.01 21.21
CA LEU A 392 -11.31 -10.04 20.10
C LEU A 392 -11.83 -10.81 18.87
N ASP A 393 -12.88 -11.61 19.03
CA ASP A 393 -13.49 -12.36 17.92
C ASP A 393 -14.46 -11.50 17.10
N GLY A 394 -14.72 -10.26 17.53
CA GLY A 394 -15.61 -9.33 16.84
C GLY A 394 -17.06 -9.76 16.86
N THR A 395 -17.54 -10.33 17.98
CA THR A 395 -18.88 -10.94 18.08
C THR A 395 -20.06 -9.95 17.99
N GLY A 396 -19.81 -8.65 17.80
CA GLY A 396 -20.86 -7.68 17.46
C GLY A 396 -20.83 -7.29 15.99
N LYS A 397 -22.01 -7.15 15.36
CA LYS A 397 -22.19 -6.67 13.97
C LYS A 397 -21.19 -5.56 13.65
N VAL A 398 -20.23 -5.84 12.76
CA VAL A 398 -19.48 -4.79 12.08
C VAL A 398 -20.54 -3.99 11.29
N PRO A 399 -20.65 -2.67 11.47
CA PRO A 399 -21.53 -1.86 10.63
C PRO A 399 -21.07 -2.05 9.18
N GLY A 400 -21.81 -2.85 8.42
CA GLY A 400 -21.50 -3.14 7.02
C GLY A 400 -21.13 -4.57 6.67
N GLU A 401 -21.36 -5.60 7.51
CA GLU A 401 -21.66 -6.91 6.93
C GLU A 401 -23.18 -6.93 6.69
N PRO A 402 -23.67 -6.70 5.45
CA PRO A 402 -25.06 -6.92 5.16
C PRO A 402 -25.33 -8.38 5.49
N GLU A 403 -26.44 -8.64 6.17
CA GLU A 403 -27.03 -9.98 6.16
C GLU A 403 -26.99 -10.47 4.70
N THR A 404 -26.42 -11.67 4.49
CA THR A 404 -26.24 -12.33 3.18
C THR A 404 -27.24 -11.78 2.18
N PRO A 405 -26.80 -11.17 1.05
CA PRO A 405 -27.73 -10.49 0.17
C PRO A 405 -28.91 -11.42 -0.11
N PRO A 406 -30.17 -10.96 0.00
CA PRO A 406 -31.21 -11.61 -0.76
C PRO A 406 -30.65 -11.70 -2.18
N SER A 407 -30.71 -12.91 -2.77
CA SER A 407 -30.33 -13.17 -4.16
C SER A 407 -30.59 -11.93 -5.00
N ASN A 408 -29.53 -11.37 -5.62
CA ASN A 408 -29.52 -10.12 -6.40
C ASN A 408 -30.91 -9.47 -6.50
N PRO A 409 -31.20 -8.37 -5.78
CA PRO A 409 -32.37 -7.59 -6.14
C PRO A 409 -32.25 -7.31 -7.64
N GLU A 410 -33.29 -7.65 -8.39
CA GLU A 410 -33.37 -7.26 -9.80
C GLU A 410 -32.97 -5.78 -9.91
N PRO A 411 -32.12 -5.41 -10.89
CA PRO A 411 -31.69 -4.03 -11.05
C PRO A 411 -32.91 -3.13 -11.03
N THR A 412 -32.92 -2.18 -10.08
CA THR A 412 -33.92 -1.13 -10.06
C THR A 412 -33.81 -0.37 -11.38
N LYS A 413 -34.93 -0.27 -12.09
CA LYS A 413 -35.05 0.14 -13.50
C LYS A 413 -34.54 1.56 -13.87
N GLU A 414 -33.80 2.27 -13.02
CA GLU A 414 -33.46 3.69 -13.22
C GLU A 414 -31.96 4.02 -13.00
N GLY A 415 -31.05 3.05 -13.11
CA GLY A 415 -29.60 3.32 -13.10
C GLY A 415 -29.10 3.90 -14.43
N LYS A 416 -28.06 4.75 -14.40
CA LYS A 416 -27.39 5.26 -15.61
C LYS A 416 -26.08 4.48 -15.83
N THR A 417 -25.57 4.54 -17.05
CA THR A 417 -24.26 3.96 -17.39
C THR A 417 -23.48 4.89 -18.30
N LEU A 418 -22.17 4.93 -18.08
CA LEU A 418 -21.20 5.55 -18.96
C LEU A 418 -20.53 4.42 -19.71
N GLN A 419 -20.52 4.49 -21.04
CA GLN A 419 -19.90 3.48 -21.88
C GLN A 419 -18.80 4.08 -22.73
N LEU A 420 -17.66 3.41 -22.75
CA LEU A 420 -16.52 3.76 -23.58
C LEU A 420 -16.51 2.88 -24.81
N PHE A 421 -16.57 3.50 -25.98
CA PHE A 421 -16.51 2.87 -27.28
C PHE A 421 -15.18 3.15 -27.96
N TRP A 422 -14.62 2.11 -28.58
CA TRP A 422 -13.58 2.25 -29.59
C TRP A 422 -14.25 2.25 -30.95
N GLU A 423 -14.12 3.37 -31.68
CA GLU A 423 -14.73 3.54 -32.99
C GLU A 423 -13.68 3.68 -34.07
N VAL A 424 -13.96 3.07 -35.22
CA VAL A 424 -13.14 3.15 -36.42
C VAL A 424 -13.94 3.79 -37.54
N GLU A 425 -13.42 4.90 -38.05
CA GLU A 425 -13.89 5.51 -39.29
C GLU A 425 -13.09 4.90 -40.45
N LEU A 426 -13.69 3.97 -41.18
CA LEU A 426 -13.16 3.42 -42.41
C LEU A 426 -13.30 4.48 -43.50
N ALA A 427 -12.18 4.81 -44.14
CA ALA A 427 -12.23 5.69 -45.29
C ALA A 427 -13.02 5.05 -46.44
N ASN A 428 -14.09 5.70 -46.87
CA ASN A 428 -14.68 5.39 -48.16
C ASN A 428 -13.65 5.70 -49.25
N ALA A 429 -13.40 4.73 -50.13
CA ALA A 429 -12.63 5.00 -51.34
C ALA A 429 -13.43 6.00 -52.20
N GLU A 430 -13.08 7.29 -52.14
CA GLU A 430 -13.64 8.26 -53.05
C GLU A 430 -13.29 7.84 -54.49
N PRO A 431 -14.26 7.85 -55.43
CA PRO A 431 -14.00 7.50 -56.81
C PRO A 431 -12.93 8.42 -57.42
N GLY A 432 -11.68 7.94 -57.52
CA GLY A 432 -10.56 8.69 -58.10
C GLY A 432 -9.26 8.70 -57.28
N PHE A 433 -9.28 8.26 -56.02
CA PHE A 433 -8.06 8.06 -55.23
C PHE A 433 -7.51 6.64 -55.40
N TYR A 434 -6.21 6.52 -55.64
CA TYR A 434 -5.53 5.24 -55.87
C TYR A 434 -5.33 4.42 -54.58
N GLU A 435 -5.43 5.05 -53.40
CA GLU A 435 -5.38 4.39 -52.10
C GLU A 435 -6.34 5.10 -51.14
N PRO A 436 -7.22 4.38 -50.41
CA PRO A 436 -8.07 4.98 -49.39
C PRO A 436 -7.19 5.54 -48.26
N PRO A 437 -7.55 6.69 -47.65
CA PRO A 437 -6.82 7.18 -46.48
C PRO A 437 -6.84 6.16 -45.34
N PRO A 438 -5.82 6.16 -44.46
CA PRO A 438 -5.78 5.25 -43.34
C PRO A 438 -7.00 5.45 -42.43
N PRO A 439 -7.53 4.38 -41.81
CA PRO A 439 -8.62 4.48 -40.85
C PRO A 439 -8.24 5.37 -39.68
N LYS A 440 -9.23 6.08 -39.13
CA LYS A 440 -9.08 6.87 -37.90
C LYS A 440 -9.75 6.15 -36.74
N TYR A 441 -9.13 6.28 -35.56
CA TYR A 441 -9.52 5.56 -34.35
C TYR A 441 -9.79 6.55 -33.22
N TRP A 442 -10.92 6.38 -32.55
CA TRP A 442 -11.39 7.31 -31.54
C TRP A 442 -11.95 6.58 -30.32
N TRP A 443 -11.79 7.21 -29.16
CA TRP A 443 -12.48 6.88 -27.92
C TRP A 443 -13.69 7.79 -27.79
N TYR A 444 -14.88 7.19 -27.68
CA TYR A 444 -16.13 7.91 -27.47
C TYR A 444 -16.79 7.48 -26.17
N PHE A 445 -17.31 8.47 -25.45
CA PHE A 445 -18.00 8.25 -24.19
C PHE A 445 -19.49 8.52 -24.38
N TYR A 446 -20.34 7.54 -24.08
CA TYR A 446 -21.78 7.64 -24.25
C TYR A 446 -22.49 7.44 -22.91
N LEU A 447 -23.63 8.13 -22.74
CA LEU A 447 -24.57 7.83 -21.67
C LEU A 447 -25.66 6.87 -22.13
N GLY A 448 -25.97 5.92 -21.26
CA GLY A 448 -27.07 4.98 -21.46
C GLY A 448 -27.81 4.68 -20.17
N ASN A 449 -28.65 3.65 -20.23
CA ASN A 449 -29.32 3.09 -19.05
C ASN A 449 -28.54 1.86 -18.56
N SER A 450 -28.35 1.74 -17.24
CA SER A 450 -27.70 0.58 -16.65
C SER A 450 -28.41 -0.72 -17.07
N GLY A 451 -27.63 -1.76 -17.35
CA GLY A 451 -28.10 -3.05 -17.87
C GLY A 451 -28.50 -3.06 -19.35
N THR A 452 -28.69 -1.90 -20.00
CA THR A 452 -28.99 -1.82 -21.44
C THR A 452 -27.82 -1.22 -22.23
N GLY A 453 -27.09 -0.28 -21.62
CA GLY A 453 -26.05 0.49 -22.27
C GLY A 453 -26.58 1.68 -23.07
N SER A 454 -25.68 2.31 -23.82
CA SER A 454 -25.96 3.28 -24.87
C SER A 454 -25.98 2.58 -26.23
N ASP A 455 -26.68 3.20 -27.18
CA ASP A 455 -26.68 2.82 -28.58
C ASP A 455 -25.88 3.88 -29.34
N PRO A 456 -24.61 3.62 -29.71
CA PRO A 456 -23.75 4.62 -30.36
C PRO A 456 -24.30 5.05 -31.73
N CYS A 457 -25.20 4.26 -32.33
CA CYS A 457 -25.79 4.57 -33.63
C CYS A 457 -26.94 5.57 -33.55
N ASN A 458 -27.52 5.77 -32.36
CA ASN A 458 -28.71 6.61 -32.15
C ASN A 458 -28.54 7.62 -30.99
N ALA A 459 -27.39 7.65 -30.32
CA ALA A 459 -27.09 8.56 -29.23
C ALA A 459 -25.94 9.49 -29.62
N ASP A 460 -25.99 10.73 -29.13
CA ASP A 460 -24.85 11.64 -29.24
C ASP A 460 -23.82 11.30 -28.12
N PRO A 461 -22.52 11.22 -28.44
CA PRO A 461 -21.48 11.05 -27.44
C PRO A 461 -21.35 12.31 -26.56
N ILE A 462 -20.93 12.10 -25.31
CA ILE A 462 -20.62 13.14 -24.32
C ILE A 462 -19.38 13.93 -24.76
N ASP A 463 -18.38 13.24 -25.30
CA ASP A 463 -17.17 13.83 -25.87
C ASP A 463 -16.60 12.95 -26.98
N THR A 464 -15.91 13.58 -27.93
CA THR A 464 -15.54 13.04 -29.26
C THR A 464 -14.07 13.23 -29.61
N GLN A 465 -13.26 13.79 -28.70
CA GLN A 465 -11.95 14.36 -29.05
C GLN A 465 -10.75 13.47 -28.72
N PHE A 466 -10.97 12.22 -28.30
CA PHE A 466 -9.90 11.38 -27.76
C PHE A 466 -9.39 10.38 -28.80
N GLY A 467 -8.15 10.57 -29.26
CA GLY A 467 -7.50 9.62 -30.17
C GLY A 467 -7.30 8.26 -29.52
N ALA A 468 -7.67 7.19 -30.22
CA ALA A 468 -7.50 5.81 -29.74
C ALA A 468 -6.30 5.12 -30.42
N PRO A 469 -5.73 4.06 -29.80
CA PRO A 469 -4.67 3.28 -30.44
C PRO A 469 -5.18 2.67 -31.75
N ALA A 470 -4.40 2.83 -32.82
CA ALA A 470 -4.64 2.19 -34.09
C ALA A 470 -4.38 0.68 -33.99
N GLY A 471 -5.18 -0.13 -34.69
CA GLY A 471 -5.01 -1.57 -34.71
C GLY A 471 -5.94 -2.29 -35.68
N ASP A 472 -5.56 -3.51 -36.03
CA ASP A 472 -6.37 -4.45 -36.82
C ASP A 472 -7.40 -5.20 -35.96
N SER A 473 -7.30 -5.08 -34.64
CA SER A 473 -8.17 -5.70 -33.64
C SER A 473 -8.60 -4.70 -32.58
N TRP A 474 -9.76 -4.94 -31.99
CA TRP A 474 -10.28 -4.14 -30.87
C TRP A 474 -9.32 -4.24 -29.66
N PRO A 475 -9.08 -3.13 -28.95
CA PRO A 475 -8.30 -3.18 -27.73
C PRO A 475 -9.03 -4.00 -26.65
N GLU A 476 -8.34 -4.95 -26.04
CA GLU A 476 -8.90 -5.75 -24.93
C GLU A 476 -8.91 -4.99 -23.60
N VAL A 477 -8.10 -3.93 -23.53
CA VAL A 477 -7.84 -3.14 -22.32
C VAL A 477 -7.85 -1.66 -22.67
N VAL A 478 -8.20 -0.83 -21.68
CA VAL A 478 -8.22 0.63 -21.82
C VAL A 478 -7.08 1.19 -20.99
N GLU A 479 -6.20 1.97 -21.60
CA GLU A 479 -5.10 2.66 -20.94
C GLU A 479 -5.16 4.16 -21.27
N GLY A 480 -5.17 5.01 -20.25
CA GLY A 480 -5.21 6.46 -20.40
C GLY A 480 -6.13 7.17 -19.40
N GLU A 481 -6.10 8.50 -19.40
CA GLU A 481 -6.96 9.34 -18.56
C GLU A 481 -7.66 10.41 -19.40
N TRP A 482 -8.97 10.58 -19.20
CA TRP A 482 -9.80 11.53 -19.95
C TRP A 482 -10.76 12.26 -19.03
N GLU A 483 -10.79 13.59 -19.12
CA GLU A 483 -11.70 14.45 -18.35
C GLU A 483 -12.82 14.98 -19.24
N PHE A 484 -14.06 14.87 -18.77
CA PHE A 484 -15.25 15.35 -19.47
C PHE A 484 -16.40 15.62 -18.49
N ASP A 485 -17.35 16.44 -18.91
CA ASP A 485 -18.53 16.76 -18.10
C ASP A 485 -19.63 15.72 -18.32
N ILE A 486 -19.99 14.98 -17.27
CA ILE A 486 -21.12 14.04 -17.31
C ILE A 486 -22.39 14.75 -16.81
N PRO A 487 -23.49 14.73 -17.59
CA PRO A 487 -24.79 15.21 -17.14
C PRO A 487 -25.16 14.66 -15.75
N ASP A 488 -25.54 15.56 -14.84
CA ASP A 488 -25.92 15.30 -13.44
C ASP A 488 -24.77 14.88 -12.49
N MET A 489 -23.54 14.72 -12.98
CA MET A 489 -22.37 14.37 -12.17
C MET A 489 -21.25 15.42 -12.21
N GLY A 490 -21.28 16.33 -13.19
CA GLY A 490 -20.27 17.38 -13.36
C GLY A 490 -18.97 16.86 -14.00
N LYS A 491 -17.86 17.54 -13.71
CA LYS A 491 -16.54 17.23 -14.28
C LYS A 491 -15.99 15.92 -13.74
N CYS A 492 -16.05 14.86 -14.53
CA CYS A 492 -15.51 13.56 -14.16
C CYS A 492 -14.21 13.26 -14.92
N LYS A 493 -13.42 12.34 -14.37
CA LYS A 493 -12.21 11.78 -14.98
C LYS A 493 -12.33 10.27 -15.10
N TYR A 494 -12.29 9.74 -16.32
CA TYR A 494 -12.10 8.31 -16.55
C TYR A 494 -10.61 7.98 -16.51
N GLN A 495 -10.24 6.90 -15.82
CA GLN A 495 -8.88 6.37 -15.73
C GLN A 495 -8.87 4.88 -16.12
N GLY A 496 -8.33 4.56 -17.30
CA GLY A 496 -8.11 3.19 -17.76
C GLY A 496 -6.81 2.62 -17.21
N ILE A 497 -6.83 1.37 -16.73
CA ILE A 497 -5.72 0.75 -15.99
C ILE A 497 -4.79 -0.12 -16.85
N GLY A 498 -5.05 -0.24 -18.16
CA GLY A 498 -4.24 -1.02 -19.11
C GLY A 498 -4.33 -2.55 -18.93
N ARG A 499 -5.22 -3.04 -18.07
CA ARG A 499 -5.47 -4.46 -17.80
C ARG A 499 -6.88 -4.71 -17.27
N VAL A 500 -7.28 -5.97 -17.14
CA VAL A 500 -8.45 -6.35 -16.34
C VAL A 500 -7.95 -6.74 -14.95
N GLY A 501 -8.32 -5.96 -13.94
CA GLY A 501 -7.98 -6.20 -12.55
C GLY A 501 -8.65 -7.47 -11.99
N PRO A 502 -8.19 -7.97 -10.83
CA PRO A 502 -8.80 -9.13 -10.19
C PRO A 502 -10.28 -8.96 -9.85
N GLY A 503 -10.74 -7.71 -9.69
CA GLY A 503 -12.14 -7.35 -9.48
C GLY A 503 -12.98 -7.33 -10.76
N GLY A 504 -12.37 -7.58 -11.92
CA GLY A 504 -12.99 -7.45 -13.23
C GLY A 504 -13.02 -6.01 -13.75
N ASP A 505 -12.41 -5.06 -13.05
CA ASP A 505 -12.32 -3.67 -13.46
C ASP A 505 -11.31 -3.49 -14.60
N ASN A 506 -11.61 -2.64 -15.58
CA ASN A 506 -10.64 -2.20 -16.60
C ASN A 506 -10.47 -0.67 -16.63
N GLY A 507 -11.17 0.03 -15.74
CA GLY A 507 -11.05 1.46 -15.54
C GLY A 507 -11.88 1.95 -14.36
N TRP A 508 -11.74 3.22 -14.05
CA TRP A 508 -12.42 3.89 -12.93
C TRP A 508 -12.91 5.26 -13.38
N LEU A 509 -14.12 5.63 -12.95
CA LEU A 509 -14.69 6.94 -13.20
C LEU A 509 -14.73 7.75 -11.90
N HIS A 510 -13.95 8.83 -11.85
CA HIS A 510 -13.82 9.72 -10.71
C HIS A 510 -14.66 10.97 -10.92
N CYS A 511 -15.65 11.21 -10.09
CA CYS A 511 -16.48 12.41 -10.13
C CYS A 511 -16.42 13.17 -8.79
N PRO A 512 -16.65 14.50 -8.77
CA PRO A 512 -16.67 15.29 -7.54
C PRO A 512 -17.79 14.80 -6.61
N ASP A 513 -17.54 14.91 -5.30
CA ASP A 513 -18.51 14.62 -4.24
C ASP A 513 -19.05 13.17 -4.22
N ARG A 514 -18.39 12.24 -4.91
CA ARG A 514 -18.79 10.83 -5.00
C ARG A 514 -17.59 9.88 -4.93
N PRO A 515 -17.77 8.65 -4.44
CA PRO A 515 -16.79 7.59 -4.61
C PRO A 515 -16.53 7.30 -6.10
N ALA A 516 -15.33 6.82 -6.41
CA ALA A 516 -15.00 6.36 -7.76
C ALA A 516 -15.92 5.19 -8.17
N ILE A 517 -16.41 5.24 -9.39
CA ILE A 517 -17.28 4.21 -9.98
C ILE A 517 -16.39 3.24 -10.75
N ILE A 518 -16.55 1.95 -10.46
CA ILE A 518 -15.82 0.89 -11.16
C ILE A 518 -16.34 0.75 -12.57
N CYS A 519 -15.43 0.65 -13.53
CA CYS A 519 -15.74 0.34 -14.92
C CYS A 519 -15.22 -1.06 -15.25
N VAL A 520 -16.03 -1.85 -15.95
CA VAL A 520 -15.71 -3.25 -16.29
C VAL A 520 -15.74 -3.47 -17.80
N PRO A 521 -15.07 -4.52 -18.33
CA PRO A 521 -15.11 -4.84 -19.75
C PRO A 521 -16.52 -5.06 -20.28
N ASP A 522 -16.84 -4.42 -21.40
CA ASP A 522 -18.11 -4.62 -22.09
C ASP A 522 -17.99 -5.78 -23.10
N GLN A 523 -18.76 -6.84 -22.86
CA GLN A 523 -18.75 -8.06 -23.66
C GLN A 523 -19.83 -8.08 -24.75
N ARG A 524 -20.62 -7.01 -24.90
CA ARG A 524 -21.67 -6.92 -25.93
C ARG A 524 -21.05 -6.99 -27.34
N PRO A 525 -21.74 -7.56 -28.33
CA PRO A 525 -21.23 -7.67 -29.69
C PRO A 525 -20.93 -6.29 -30.32
N VAL A 526 -20.17 -6.30 -31.42
CA VAL A 526 -19.87 -5.08 -32.20
C VAL A 526 -21.17 -4.55 -32.82
N ASP A 527 -21.37 -3.25 -32.74
CA ASP A 527 -22.49 -2.56 -33.37
C ASP A 527 -22.00 -1.90 -34.68
N GLU A 528 -22.69 -2.19 -35.78
CA GLU A 528 -22.47 -1.55 -37.08
C GLU A 528 -23.59 -0.53 -37.34
N CYS A 529 -23.23 0.75 -37.39
CA CYS A 529 -24.21 1.82 -37.54
C CYS A 529 -24.64 1.97 -39.00
N GLY A 530 -25.92 1.70 -39.26
CA GLY A 530 -26.45 1.49 -40.61
C GLY A 530 -26.59 2.75 -41.49
N SER A 531 -26.44 3.96 -40.95
CA SER A 531 -26.59 5.19 -41.75
C SER A 531 -25.36 5.55 -42.58
N ASP A 532 -24.19 5.10 -42.16
CA ASP A 532 -22.91 5.25 -42.86
C ASP A 532 -22.09 3.97 -42.67
N THR A 533 -21.94 3.16 -43.73
CA THR A 533 -21.19 1.88 -43.71
C THR A 533 -19.70 2.01 -43.40
N THR A 534 -19.24 3.22 -43.04
CA THR A 534 -17.86 3.56 -42.71
C THR A 534 -17.55 3.42 -41.24
N MET A 535 -18.54 3.47 -40.35
CA MET A 535 -18.29 3.50 -38.91
C MET A 535 -18.54 2.14 -38.27
N ARG A 536 -17.52 1.61 -37.59
CA ARG A 536 -17.64 0.41 -36.76
C ARG A 536 -17.34 0.76 -35.31
N SER A 537 -18.23 0.37 -34.41
CA SER A 537 -18.15 0.73 -32.99
C SER A 537 -18.16 -0.51 -32.12
N LYS A 538 -17.32 -0.51 -31.07
CA LYS A 538 -17.28 -1.58 -30.07
C LYS A 538 -17.19 -0.98 -28.69
N ALA A 539 -18.16 -1.30 -27.84
CA ALA A 539 -18.08 -1.01 -26.42
C ALA A 539 -16.90 -1.80 -25.82
N ILE A 540 -16.01 -1.10 -25.10
CA ILE A 540 -14.84 -1.68 -24.45
C ILE A 540 -15.02 -1.72 -22.93
N SER A 541 -15.66 -0.69 -22.36
CA SER A 541 -15.84 -0.57 -20.92
C SER A 541 -17.19 0.10 -20.61
N TYR A 542 -17.79 -0.26 -19.47
CA TYR A 542 -18.94 0.46 -18.94
C TYR A 542 -18.83 0.67 -17.44
N CYS A 543 -19.39 1.79 -16.95
CA CYS A 543 -19.43 2.17 -15.54
C CYS A 543 -20.89 2.46 -15.16
N ASP A 544 -21.51 1.61 -14.33
CA ASP A 544 -22.90 1.76 -13.89
C ASP A 544 -22.99 2.51 -12.55
N TRP A 545 -23.98 3.40 -12.40
CA TRP A 545 -24.28 4.10 -11.14
C TRP A 545 -25.76 4.37 -10.89
#